data_AF-A0A2N5KG78-F1
#
_entry.id   AF-A0A2N5KG78-F1
#
_cell.length_a   1.000
_cell.length_b   1.000
_cell.length_c   1.000
_cell.angle_alpha   90.00
_cell.angle_beta   90.00
_cell.angle_gamma   90.00
#
_symmetry.space_group_name_H-M   'P 1'
#
loop_
_entity.id
_entity.type
_entity.pdbx_description
1 polymer ?
#
loop_
_entity_poly.entity_id
_entity_poly.type
_entity_poly.pdbx_seq_one_letter_code
_entity_poly.pdbx_strand_id
1 'polypeptide(L)'
;MGSGQDAAAEIEDLMGRVDAGALARVERALERRRRELGIAGGEAGAASRVVEYRPHADGVLQAEVRVWRRKDGSEREHGPYWYFKYQEGGRRRSVYLGRTDDPEEALRAKREGGEERR
;
A
#
# COMPACT_ATOMS: atom_id res chain seq x y z
N MET A 1 -0.09 1.34 26.24
CA MET A 1 -0.38 0.96 24.84
C MET A 1 -1.14 2.14 24.23
N GLY A 2 -0.50 2.96 23.40
CA GLY A 2 -1.11 4.22 22.90
C GLY A 2 -0.16 5.12 22.07
N SER A 3 1.15 4.97 22.21
CA SER A 3 2.11 5.92 21.63
C SER A 3 2.29 5.88 20.10
N GLY A 4 1.90 4.80 19.42
CA GLY A 4 2.10 4.65 17.98
C GLY A 4 0.98 5.21 17.10
N GLN A 5 -0.24 5.29 17.65
CA GLN A 5 -1.43 5.71 16.91
C GLN A 5 -1.57 7.24 16.94
N ASP A 6 -1.25 7.87 18.07
CA ASP A 6 -1.18 9.33 18.21
C ASP A 6 -0.08 9.93 17.32
N ALA A 7 1.07 9.25 17.22
CA ALA A 7 2.18 9.69 16.36
C ALA A 7 1.83 9.66 14.86
N ALA A 8 0.96 8.75 14.42
CA ALA A 8 0.56 8.68 13.01
C ALA A 8 -0.36 9.85 12.62
N ALA A 9 -1.32 10.19 13.48
CA ALA A 9 -2.22 11.32 13.27
C ALA A 9 -1.47 12.66 13.27
N GLU A 10 -0.46 12.81 14.14
CA GLU A 10 0.40 13.99 14.17
C GLU A 10 1.25 14.12 12.88
N ILE A 11 1.79 13.00 12.38
CA ILE A 11 2.52 12.98 11.11
C ILE A 11 1.59 13.37 9.94
N GLU A 12 0.34 12.90 9.93
CA GLU A 12 -0.63 13.25 8.88
C GLU A 12 -0.97 14.75 8.87
N ASP A 13 -1.21 15.35 10.03
CA ASP A 13 -1.44 16.80 10.16
C ASP A 13 -0.21 17.62 9.72
N LEU A 14 1.00 17.18 10.11
CA LEU A 14 2.25 17.81 9.71
C LEU A 14 2.47 17.72 8.19
N MET A 15 2.17 16.57 7.58
CA MET A 15 2.32 16.34 6.14
C MET A 15 1.42 17.26 5.30
N GLY A 16 0.28 17.71 5.84
CA GLY A 16 -0.57 18.71 5.19
C GLY A 16 0.04 20.12 5.09
N ARG A 17 1.17 20.37 5.77
CA ARG A 17 1.80 21.70 5.90
C ARG A 17 3.25 21.77 5.38
N VAL A 18 3.84 20.65 4.96
CA VAL A 18 5.23 20.61 4.50
C VAL A 18 5.37 21.02 3.02
N ASP A 19 6.46 21.73 2.72
CA ASP A 19 6.84 22.06 1.34
C ASP A 19 7.49 20.86 0.61
N ALA A 20 7.68 20.98 -0.71
CA ALA A 20 8.25 19.91 -1.54
C ALA A 20 9.67 19.48 -1.12
N GLY A 21 10.48 20.42 -0.61
CA GLY A 21 11.84 20.12 -0.14
C GLY A 21 11.83 19.35 1.18
N ALA A 22 10.94 19.71 2.09
CA ALA A 22 10.69 18.99 3.33
C ALA A 22 10.11 17.60 3.05
N LEU A 23 9.17 17.49 2.12
CA LEU A 23 8.61 16.21 1.68
C LEU A 23 9.68 15.26 1.16
N ALA A 24 10.55 15.72 0.25
CA ALA A 24 11.65 14.91 -0.27
C ALA A 24 12.64 14.45 0.81
N ARG A 25 12.84 15.25 1.87
CA ARG A 25 13.66 14.84 3.03
C ARG A 25 12.98 13.74 3.85
N VAL A 26 11.68 13.84 4.06
CA VAL A 26 10.87 12.82 4.75
C VAL A 26 10.87 11.51 3.97
N GLU A 27 10.71 11.54 2.65
CA GLU A 27 10.78 10.34 1.79
C GLU A 27 12.11 9.59 1.98
N ARG A 28 13.24 10.29 1.90
CA ARG A 28 14.57 9.69 2.14
C ARG A 28 14.70 9.12 3.56
N ALA A 29 14.12 9.79 4.55
CA ALA A 29 14.14 9.31 5.94
C ALA A 29 13.30 8.03 6.11
N LEU A 30 12.13 7.97 5.48
CA LEU A 30 11.27 6.80 5.47
C LEU A 30 11.95 5.61 4.78
N GLU A 31 12.62 5.84 3.65
CA GLU A 31 13.40 4.80 2.98
C GLU A 31 14.49 4.22 3.88
N ARG A 32 15.26 5.09 4.56
CA ARG A 32 16.27 4.64 5.54
C ARG A 32 15.63 3.83 6.66
N ARG A 33 14.54 4.33 7.25
CA ARG A 33 13.85 3.67 8.37
C ARG A 33 13.29 2.31 7.96
N ARG A 34 12.77 2.19 6.74
CA ARG A 34 12.31 0.93 6.16
C ARG A 34 13.44 -0.09 6.03
N ARG A 35 14.62 0.33 5.55
CA ARG A 35 15.81 -0.54 5.46
C ARG A 35 16.27 -1.02 6.84
N GLU A 36 16.34 -0.12 7.82
CA GLU A 36 16.71 -0.46 9.22
C GLU A 36 15.76 -1.46 9.85
N LEU A 37 14.45 -1.31 9.60
CA LEU A 37 13.44 -2.21 10.13
C LEU A 37 13.34 -3.54 9.37
N GLY A 38 14.21 -3.78 8.38
CA GLY A 38 14.10 -4.95 7.51
C GLY A 38 12.82 -4.97 6.66
N ILE A 39 12.11 -3.84 6.59
CA ILE A 39 11.00 -3.59 5.68
C ILE A 39 11.64 -3.20 4.33
N ALA A 40 12.50 -4.07 3.81
CA ALA A 40 12.86 -4.02 2.40
C ALA A 40 11.56 -4.17 1.60
N GLY A 41 11.48 -3.50 0.43
CA GLY A 41 10.36 -3.63 -0.50
C GLY A 41 9.86 -5.07 -0.54
N GLY A 42 8.54 -5.22 -0.34
CA GLY A 42 7.92 -6.50 -0.01
C GLY A 42 8.46 -7.65 -0.83
N GLU A 43 8.88 -8.70 -0.12
CA GLU A 43 9.26 -10.02 -0.62
C GLU A 43 10.35 -10.06 -1.69
N ALA A 44 11.38 -10.86 -1.42
CA ALA A 44 12.43 -11.24 -2.35
C ALA A 44 11.85 -11.60 -3.75
N GLY A 45 12.10 -10.76 -4.75
CA GLY A 45 11.91 -11.13 -6.17
C GLY A 45 11.41 -10.03 -7.11
N ALA A 46 10.60 -9.07 -6.67
CA ALA A 46 10.07 -8.03 -7.53
C ALA A 46 9.86 -6.70 -6.78
N ALA A 47 10.34 -5.59 -7.32
CA ALA A 47 10.03 -4.28 -6.76
C ALA A 47 8.55 -3.98 -7.09
N SER A 48 7.67 -4.02 -6.08
CA SER A 48 6.29 -3.55 -6.23
C SER A 48 6.27 -2.02 -6.12
N ARG A 49 5.67 -1.35 -7.11
CA ARG A 49 5.46 0.10 -7.15
C ARG A 49 3.97 0.37 -7.11
N VAL A 50 3.56 1.25 -6.21
CA VAL A 50 2.17 1.74 -6.17
C VAL A 50 1.98 2.76 -7.27
N VAL A 51 0.95 2.57 -8.10
CA VAL A 51 0.61 3.47 -9.20
C VAL A 51 -0.67 4.25 -8.95
N GLU A 52 -1.52 3.78 -8.04
CA GLU A 52 -2.77 4.48 -7.71
C GLU A 52 -3.25 4.21 -6.29
N TYR A 53 -3.87 5.24 -5.70
CA TYR A 53 -4.55 5.20 -4.42
C TYR A 53 -5.96 5.81 -4.56
N ARG A 54 -6.98 5.08 -4.10
CA ARG A 54 -8.37 5.57 -3.98
C ARG A 54 -8.90 5.31 -2.57
N PRO A 55 -9.14 6.35 -1.75
CA PRO A 55 -9.86 6.17 -0.49
C PRO A 55 -11.22 5.50 -0.74
N HIS A 56 -11.57 4.48 0.05
CA HIS A 56 -12.82 3.76 -0.12
C HIS A 56 -13.33 3.25 1.23
N ALA A 57 -14.45 3.81 1.69
CA ALA A 57 -15.08 3.46 2.97
C ALA A 57 -14.09 3.44 4.16
N ASP A 58 -13.86 2.25 4.74
CA ASP A 58 -13.01 1.99 5.90
C ASP A 58 -11.53 1.73 5.55
N GLY A 59 -11.15 1.96 4.29
CA GLY A 59 -9.80 1.66 3.82
C GLY A 59 -9.43 2.38 2.54
N VAL A 60 -8.54 1.74 1.79
CA VAL A 60 -7.99 2.29 0.55
C VAL A 60 -7.84 1.19 -0.50
N LEU A 61 -8.28 1.48 -1.72
CA LEU A 61 -7.95 0.71 -2.91
C LEU A 61 -6.58 1.18 -3.41
N GLN A 62 -5.66 0.24 -3.55
CA GLN A 62 -4.28 0.48 -3.93
C GLN A 62 -3.94 -0.37 -5.15
N ALA A 63 -3.56 0.28 -6.25
CA ALA A 63 -3.11 -0.38 -7.47
C ALA A 63 -1.58 -0.48 -7.46
N GLU A 64 -1.05 -1.70 -7.64
CA GLU A 64 0.39 -1.96 -7.61
C GLU A 64 0.86 -2.63 -8.90
N VAL A 65 1.97 -2.16 -9.47
CA VAL A 65 2.70 -2.84 -10.54
C VAL A 65 3.92 -3.55 -9.95
N ARG A 66 4.18 -4.77 -10.40
CA ARG A 66 5.38 -5.53 -10.04
C ARG A 66 6.41 -5.41 -11.14
N VAL A 67 7.59 -4.91 -10.81
CA VAL A 67 8.72 -4.80 -11.73
C VAL A 67 9.65 -5.98 -11.53
N TRP A 68 9.79 -6.79 -12.57
CA TRP A 68 10.76 -7.87 -12.64
C TRP A 68 11.97 -7.44 -13.45
N ARG A 69 13.13 -7.39 -12.81
CA ARG A 69 14.39 -7.10 -13.49
C ARG A 69 15.07 -8.40 -13.89
N ARG A 70 15.35 -8.56 -15.17
CA ARG A 70 16.07 -9.71 -15.73
C ARG A 70 17.58 -9.53 -15.54
N LYS A 71 18.33 -10.63 -15.69
CA LYS A 71 19.80 -10.64 -15.59
C LYS A 71 20.49 -9.74 -16.62
N ASP A 72 19.85 -9.50 -17.77
CA ASP A 72 20.32 -8.61 -18.84
C ASP A 72 20.04 -7.12 -18.56
N GLY A 73 19.44 -6.79 -17.42
CA GLY A 73 19.07 -5.42 -17.04
C GLY A 73 17.74 -4.93 -17.61
N SER A 74 17.05 -5.72 -18.44
CA SER A 74 15.71 -5.37 -18.92
C SER A 74 14.67 -5.53 -17.79
N GLU A 75 13.64 -4.68 -17.84
CA GLU A 75 12.57 -4.66 -16.85
C GLU A 75 11.24 -5.02 -17.50
N ARG A 76 10.47 -5.87 -16.81
CA ARG A 76 9.11 -6.23 -17.20
C ARG A 76 8.14 -5.86 -16.09
N GLU A 77 7.23 -4.95 -16.38
CA GLU A 77 6.13 -4.60 -15.47
C GLU A 77 4.97 -5.59 -15.63
N HIS A 78 4.38 -5.97 -14.50
CA HIS A 78 3.17 -6.79 -14.41
C HIS A 78 2.13 -6.06 -13.54
N GLY A 79 0.89 -5.96 -14.03
CA GLY A 79 -0.20 -5.29 -13.32
C GLY A 79 -0.87 -4.19 -14.18
N PRO A 80 -1.52 -3.19 -13.54
CA PRO A 80 -1.64 -3.05 -12.10
C PRO A 80 -2.56 -4.12 -11.49
N TYR A 81 -2.23 -4.53 -10.26
CA TYR A 81 -3.07 -5.37 -9.43
C TYR A 81 -3.64 -4.57 -8.27
N TRP A 82 -4.93 -4.73 -8.03
CA TRP A 82 -5.64 -4.03 -6.98
C TRP A 82 -5.63 -4.78 -5.66
N TYR A 83 -5.45 -4.02 -4.59
CA TYR A 83 -5.58 -4.45 -3.21
C TYR A 83 -6.47 -3.48 -2.45
N PHE A 84 -7.38 -3.99 -1.63
CA PHE A 84 -8.07 -3.18 -0.64
C PHE A 84 -7.38 -3.33 0.72
N LYS A 85 -6.86 -2.25 1.30
CA LYS A 85 -6.16 -2.24 2.59
C LYS A 85 -7.00 -1.49 3.61
N TYR A 86 -7.26 -2.13 4.77
CA TYR A 86 -8.15 -1.59 5.80
C TYR A 86 -7.66 -1.96 7.20
N GLN A 87 -8.28 -1.39 8.23
CA GLN A 87 -8.02 -1.71 9.63
C GLN A 87 -9.22 -2.41 10.25
N GLU A 88 -8.97 -3.52 10.95
CA GLU A 88 -10.02 -4.29 11.64
C GLU A 88 -9.46 -4.81 12.96
N GLY A 89 -10.11 -4.48 14.08
CA GLY A 89 -9.66 -4.89 15.42
C GLY A 89 -8.23 -4.45 15.74
N GLY A 90 -7.83 -3.25 15.29
CA GLY A 90 -6.47 -2.71 15.47
C GLY A 90 -5.39 -3.38 14.62
N ARG A 91 -5.77 -4.25 13.67
CA ARG A 91 -4.83 -4.93 12.76
C ARG A 91 -5.04 -4.47 11.34
N ARG A 92 -3.94 -4.26 10.61
CA ARG A 92 -3.99 -3.97 9.17
C ARG A 92 -4.31 -5.26 8.39
N ARG A 93 -5.29 -5.19 7.51
CA ARG A 93 -5.76 -6.27 6.65
C ARG A 93 -5.64 -5.86 5.19
N SER A 94 -5.60 -6.85 4.30
CA SER A 94 -5.59 -6.62 2.86
C SER A 94 -6.39 -7.68 2.11
N VAL A 95 -7.23 -7.26 1.17
CA VAL A 95 -7.92 -8.13 0.21
C VAL A 95 -7.28 -7.95 -1.15
N TYR A 96 -6.87 -9.05 -1.79
CA TYR A 96 -6.40 -9.03 -3.17
C TYR A 96 -7.59 -9.08 -4.13
N LEU A 97 -7.68 -8.07 -4.99
CA LEU A 97 -8.74 -7.90 -5.98
C LEU A 97 -8.30 -8.33 -7.38
N GLY A 98 -7.00 -8.46 -7.61
CA GLY A 98 -6.45 -8.85 -8.90
C GLY A 98 -6.44 -7.71 -9.91
N ARG A 99 -6.36 -8.05 -11.19
CA ARG A 99 -6.43 -7.08 -12.29
C ARG A 99 -7.89 -6.81 -12.61
N THR A 100 -8.32 -5.56 -12.48
CA THR A 100 -9.70 -5.13 -12.77
C THR A 100 -9.68 -3.64 -13.09
N ASP A 101 -10.64 -3.21 -13.91
CA ASP A 101 -10.89 -1.80 -14.20
C ASP A 101 -11.91 -1.19 -13.21
N ASP A 102 -12.71 -2.04 -12.55
CA ASP A 102 -13.62 -1.68 -11.45
C ASP A 102 -13.20 -2.39 -10.14
N PRO A 103 -12.31 -1.76 -9.35
CA PRO A 103 -11.87 -2.32 -8.07
C PRO A 103 -12.95 -2.23 -6.97
N GLU A 104 -13.94 -1.35 -7.10
CA GLU A 104 -15.02 -1.21 -6.10
C GLU A 104 -16.01 -2.37 -6.22
N GLU A 105 -16.42 -2.71 -7.43
CA GLU A 105 -17.24 -3.90 -7.70
C GLU A 105 -16.51 -5.19 -7.32
N ALA A 106 -15.22 -5.31 -7.66
CA ALA A 106 -14.42 -6.47 -7.28
C ALA A 106 -14.34 -6.63 -5.75
N LEU A 107 -14.22 -5.52 -5.00
CA LEU A 107 -14.24 -5.54 -3.54
C LEU A 107 -15.61 -5.96 -3.00
N ARG A 108 -16.70 -5.41 -3.54
CA ARG A 108 -18.07 -5.77 -3.15
C ARG A 108 -18.30 -7.27 -3.30
N ALA A 109 -18.01 -7.82 -4.49
CA ALA A 109 -18.15 -9.25 -4.77
C ALA A 109 -17.29 -10.13 -3.85
N LYS A 110 -16.07 -9.69 -3.50
CA LYS A 110 -15.18 -10.41 -2.57
C LYS A 110 -15.70 -10.41 -1.13
N ARG A 111 -16.35 -9.33 -0.69
CA ARG A 111 -16.94 -9.24 0.67
C ARG A 111 -18.20 -10.10 0.78
N GLU A 112 -19.09 -10.01 -0.21
CA GLU A 112 -20.33 -10.80 -0.26
C GLU A 112 -20.04 -12.32 -0.36
N GLY A 113 -19.10 -12.72 -1.23
CA GLY A 113 -18.71 -14.14 -1.35
C GLY A 113 -17.84 -14.68 -0.21
N GLY A 114 -17.38 -13.82 0.70
CA GLY A 114 -16.61 -14.20 1.88
C GLY A 114 -17.48 -14.51 3.11
N GLU A 115 -18.69 -13.96 3.16
CA GLU A 115 -19.66 -14.18 4.25
C GLU A 115 -20.31 -15.56 4.19
N GLU A 116 -20.40 -16.20 3.01
CA GLU A 116 -21.03 -17.52 2.83
C GLU A 116 -20.15 -18.70 3.34
N ARG A 117 -18.90 -18.44 3.75
CA ARG A 117 -17.95 -19.47 4.23
C ARG A 117 -17.56 -19.32 5.71
N ARG A 118 -18.38 -18.63 6.52
CA ARG A 118 -18.20 -18.54 7.98
C ARG A 118 -19.32 -19.25 8.72
#